data_AF-A0A2G3K3C7-F1
#
_entry.id   AF-A0A2G3K3C7-F1
#
_cell.length_a   1.000
_cell.length_b   1.000
_cell.length_c   1.000
_cell.angle_alpha   90.00
_cell.angle_beta   90.00
_cell.angle_gamma   90.00
#
_symmetry.space_group_name_H-M   'P 1'
#
loop_
_entity.id
_entity.type
_entity.pdbx_description
1 polymer ?
#
loop_
_entity_poly.entity_id
_entity_poly.type
_entity_poly.pdbx_seq_one_letter_code
_entity_poly.pdbx_strand_id
1 'polypeptide(L)'
;MATDYHHGVRVVEINTGVRLARTPSTAVIGLVCTADDADAATFPLDTPVLITEVQTAIGKAGSKGTLSATLDAIADQAKPLIVVVRVAQGVARAAIPAEPGTPAIPASGNNAAVPARPAVPGVDGVTAEEATNSNVIGTTNAAGRYTGMKALLMAETMFGVKPRILACPGLDTQPVAAELVGIAQKLRAFAYVSAWGAKTKEQAATYRGNFGQREVMVIWPDLIAWDTNTNKPAVRWATALAVGLRAKLDEEQGWHKTLSNVALNGVTGLERDVFWDLQDPATDAGYLNSKEVTCPIRSQGFRIWGSRSCSDEPLFAFENYTRTSQVLADLFAESLLWAIDKPMTPMLVKDIIEGINAKFRELIASGYLLGGKAWYDPTINTEATLKSGKLAIDYDYTPVPPLENLTLRQRITDRYLADFAAKINA
;
A
#
# COMPACT_ATOMS: atom_id res chain seq x y z
N MET A 1 31.70 -25.85 43.10
CA MET A 1 30.78 -27.00 43.00
C MET A 1 31.49 -28.10 42.23
N ALA A 2 31.29 -29.35 42.63
CA ALA A 2 32.06 -30.52 42.22
C ALA A 2 32.16 -30.66 40.68
N THR A 3 33.38 -30.90 40.20
CA THR A 3 33.61 -31.43 38.85
C THR A 3 33.28 -32.92 38.89
N ASP A 4 32.00 -33.24 38.64
CA ASP A 4 31.54 -34.62 38.50
C ASP A 4 32.28 -35.28 37.33
N TYR A 5 33.11 -36.27 37.66
CA TYR A 5 33.81 -37.12 36.70
C TYR A 5 32.79 -38.00 35.96
N HIS A 6 32.74 -37.88 34.62
CA HIS A 6 31.87 -38.69 33.77
C HIS A 6 32.69 -39.58 32.84
N HIS A 7 32.41 -40.89 32.83
CA HIS A 7 32.94 -41.84 31.87
C HIS A 7 31.78 -42.30 30.95
N GLY A 8 31.71 -41.76 29.73
CA GLY A 8 30.64 -42.01 28.76
C GLY A 8 30.54 -40.93 27.67
N VAL A 9 29.65 -41.12 26.69
CA VAL A 9 29.34 -40.08 25.68
C VAL A 9 28.18 -39.23 26.19
N ARG A 10 28.43 -37.93 26.38
CA ARG A 10 27.40 -36.95 26.70
C ARG A 10 27.03 -36.18 25.44
N VAL A 11 25.76 -36.25 25.05
CA VAL A 11 25.21 -35.32 24.06
C VAL A 11 24.67 -34.12 24.83
N VAL A 12 25.33 -32.98 24.66
CA VAL A 12 24.82 -31.68 25.09
C VAL A 12 24.22 -31.04 23.85
N GLU A 13 22.93 -30.76 23.89
CA GLU A 13 22.27 -30.02 22.81
C GLU A 13 22.71 -28.55 22.88
N ILE A 14 23.66 -28.19 22.02
CA ILE A 14 24.14 -26.81 21.91
C ILE A 14 23.21 -26.07 20.95
N ASN A 15 22.23 -25.36 21.50
CA ASN A 15 21.29 -24.53 20.75
C ASN A 15 21.83 -23.11 20.48
N THR A 16 23.08 -22.98 20.03
CA THR A 16 23.75 -21.71 19.70
C THR A 16 23.89 -21.48 18.19
N GLY A 17 22.85 -21.80 17.42
CA GLY A 17 22.79 -21.49 15.99
C GLY A 17 22.31 -20.07 15.73
N VAL A 18 22.87 -19.41 14.73
CA VAL A 18 22.32 -18.14 14.20
C VAL A 18 20.91 -18.43 13.68
N ARG A 19 19.89 -17.80 14.26
CA ARG A 19 18.50 -17.96 13.81
C ARG A 19 18.29 -17.13 12.56
N LEU A 20 17.80 -17.77 11.50
CA LEU A 20 17.48 -17.10 10.24
C LEU A 20 16.22 -16.25 10.41
N ALA A 21 16.33 -14.96 10.07
CA ALA A 21 15.19 -14.07 9.96
C ALA A 21 14.31 -14.49 8.77
N ARG A 22 13.00 -14.67 8.99
CA ARG A 22 12.05 -15.00 7.94
C ARG A 22 11.48 -13.72 7.34
N THR A 23 11.43 -13.67 6.02
CA THR A 23 10.80 -12.56 5.29
C THR A 23 9.29 -12.56 5.56
N PRO A 24 8.70 -11.44 6.00
CA PRO A 24 7.26 -11.35 6.21
C PRO A 24 6.50 -11.46 4.89
N SER A 25 5.23 -11.88 4.94
CA SER A 25 4.37 -11.89 3.76
C SER A 25 4.11 -10.47 3.28
N THR A 26 4.44 -10.18 2.02
CA THR A 26 4.28 -8.85 1.40
C THR A 26 3.07 -8.77 0.45
N ALA A 27 2.48 -9.92 0.11
CA ALA A 27 1.37 -10.07 -0.83
C ALA A 27 -0.02 -10.10 -0.16
N VAL A 28 -0.20 -9.42 0.98
CA VAL A 28 -1.50 -9.31 1.66
C VAL A 28 -2.18 -8.00 1.27
N ILE A 29 -3.35 -8.09 0.66
CA ILE A 29 -4.15 -6.92 0.22
C ILE A 29 -5.11 -6.49 1.33
N GLY A 30 -5.21 -5.18 1.57
CA GLY A 30 -6.23 -4.55 2.40
C GLY A 30 -7.19 -3.73 1.55
N LEU A 31 -8.47 -4.06 1.60
CA LEU A 31 -9.51 -3.40 0.81
C LEU A 31 -10.60 -2.80 1.69
N VAL A 32 -11.14 -1.67 1.25
CA VAL A 32 -12.42 -1.16 1.74
C VAL A 32 -13.37 -1.01 0.57
N CYS A 33 -14.56 -1.59 0.71
CA CYS A 33 -15.54 -1.67 -0.37
C CYS A 33 -16.96 -1.42 0.15
N THR A 34 -17.86 -0.99 -0.73
CA THR A 34 -19.30 -1.01 -0.49
C THR A 34 -19.90 -2.25 -1.14
N ALA A 35 -20.88 -2.87 -0.48
CA ALA A 35 -21.67 -3.95 -1.08
C ALA A 35 -23.00 -4.19 -0.35
N ASP A 36 -24.05 -3.49 -0.75
CA ASP A 36 -25.34 -3.52 -0.04
C ASP A 36 -26.05 -4.88 -0.15
N ASP A 37 -25.81 -5.62 -1.23
CA ASP A 37 -26.39 -6.95 -1.48
C ASP A 37 -25.42 -8.12 -1.19
N ALA A 38 -24.25 -7.86 -0.62
CA ALA A 38 -23.35 -8.93 -0.17
C ALA A 38 -23.95 -9.69 1.01
N ASP A 39 -23.63 -10.99 1.09
CA ASP A 39 -24.00 -11.85 2.21
C ASP A 39 -23.46 -11.27 3.52
N ALA A 40 -24.36 -10.77 4.36
CA ALA A 40 -24.01 -10.10 5.61
C ALA A 40 -23.36 -11.02 6.65
N ALA A 41 -23.56 -12.34 6.55
CA ALA A 41 -22.89 -13.31 7.41
C ALA A 41 -21.41 -13.48 7.01
N THR A 42 -21.13 -13.44 5.71
CA THR A 42 -19.77 -13.57 5.18
C THR A 42 -19.02 -12.24 5.22
N PHE A 43 -19.71 -11.14 4.90
CA PHE A 43 -19.16 -9.78 4.87
C PHE A 43 -19.93 -8.87 5.84
N PRO A 44 -19.81 -9.04 7.15
CA PRO A 44 -20.41 -8.10 8.11
C PRO A 44 -19.90 -6.66 7.90
N LEU A 45 -20.76 -5.69 8.17
CA LEU A 45 -20.37 -4.27 8.08
C LEU A 45 -19.29 -3.93 9.11
N ASP A 46 -18.36 -3.06 8.71
CA ASP A 46 -17.29 -2.50 9.54
C ASP A 46 -16.45 -3.55 10.29
N THR A 47 -16.39 -4.75 9.74
CA THR A 47 -15.68 -5.87 10.34
C THR A 47 -14.72 -6.45 9.30
N PRO A 48 -13.41 -6.51 9.60
CA PRO A 48 -12.43 -7.13 8.72
C PRO A 48 -12.76 -8.60 8.49
N VAL A 49 -12.64 -9.05 7.24
CA VAL A 49 -12.82 -10.45 6.84
C VAL A 49 -11.58 -10.87 6.05
N LEU A 50 -10.96 -11.99 6.46
CA LEU A 50 -9.89 -12.62 5.70
C LEU A 50 -10.49 -13.50 4.60
N ILE A 51 -10.15 -13.20 3.36
CA ILE A 51 -10.41 -14.00 2.17
C ILE A 51 -9.12 -14.76 1.83
N THR A 52 -9.22 -16.09 1.83
CA THR A 52 -8.16 -16.99 1.37
C THR A 52 -8.44 -17.56 -0.02
N GLU A 53 -9.71 -17.51 -0.47
CA GLU A 53 -10.17 -18.04 -1.76
C GLU A 53 -11.05 -17.00 -2.47
N VAL A 54 -10.44 -16.23 -3.37
CA VAL A 54 -11.07 -15.06 -4.02
C VAL A 54 -12.33 -15.43 -4.79
N GLN A 55 -12.31 -16.55 -5.54
CA GLN A 55 -13.45 -16.98 -6.36
C GLN A 55 -14.69 -17.34 -5.52
N THR A 56 -14.50 -17.99 -4.38
CA THR A 56 -15.59 -18.31 -3.45
C THR A 56 -16.15 -17.04 -2.81
N ALA A 57 -15.28 -16.07 -2.52
CA ALA A 57 -15.68 -14.77 -1.97
C ALA A 57 -16.52 -13.96 -2.96
N ILE A 58 -16.18 -13.96 -4.26
CA ILE A 58 -16.96 -13.27 -5.32
C ILE A 58 -18.41 -13.76 -5.34
N GLY A 59 -18.64 -15.06 -5.23
CA GLY A 59 -20.00 -15.63 -5.21
C GLY A 59 -20.89 -15.13 -4.06
N LYS A 60 -20.31 -14.52 -3.03
CA LYS A 60 -21.01 -13.95 -1.86
C LYS A 60 -20.91 -12.43 -1.75
N ALA A 61 -20.17 -11.80 -2.65
CA ALA A 61 -19.89 -10.37 -2.65
C ALA A 61 -21.04 -9.51 -3.18
N GLY A 62 -22.11 -10.14 -3.70
CA GLY A 62 -23.22 -9.44 -4.32
C GLY A 62 -22.84 -8.82 -5.68
N SER A 63 -23.64 -7.86 -6.11
CA SER A 63 -23.57 -7.20 -7.42
C SER A 63 -23.67 -5.68 -7.33
N LYS A 64 -24.17 -5.14 -6.20
CA LYS A 64 -24.36 -3.71 -5.95
C LYS A 64 -23.23 -3.16 -5.12
N GLY A 65 -22.42 -2.28 -5.68
CA GLY A 65 -21.27 -1.66 -5.00
C GLY A 65 -19.96 -2.02 -5.67
N THR A 66 -18.86 -1.93 -4.93
CA THR A 66 -17.50 -2.08 -5.48
C THR A 66 -16.85 -3.43 -5.16
N LEU A 67 -17.37 -4.20 -4.20
CA LEU A 67 -16.70 -5.41 -3.69
C LEU A 67 -16.50 -6.49 -4.75
N SER A 68 -17.59 -6.97 -5.36
CA SER A 68 -17.55 -8.09 -6.33
C SER A 68 -16.65 -7.77 -7.52
N ALA A 69 -16.85 -6.59 -8.09
CA ALA A 69 -16.04 -6.04 -9.16
C ALA A 69 -14.54 -5.91 -8.78
N THR A 70 -14.23 -5.48 -7.56
CA THR A 70 -12.84 -5.38 -7.09
C THR A 70 -12.18 -6.75 -6.94
N LEU A 71 -12.88 -7.70 -6.33
CA LEU A 71 -12.37 -9.06 -6.14
C LEU A 71 -12.15 -9.78 -7.47
N ASP A 72 -13.04 -9.58 -8.44
CA ASP A 72 -12.92 -10.09 -9.81
C ASP A 72 -11.68 -9.51 -10.52
N ALA A 73 -11.46 -8.20 -10.45
CA ALA A 73 -10.25 -7.57 -11.00
C ALA A 73 -8.94 -8.10 -10.37
N ILE A 74 -8.96 -8.41 -9.07
CA ILE A 74 -7.82 -9.00 -8.38
C ILE A 74 -7.61 -10.45 -8.84
N ALA A 75 -8.69 -11.22 -8.93
CA ALA A 75 -8.68 -12.61 -9.34
C ALA A 75 -8.13 -12.82 -10.76
N ASP A 76 -8.33 -11.84 -11.65
CA ASP A 76 -7.72 -11.84 -12.99
C ASP A 76 -6.18 -11.80 -12.94
N GLN A 77 -5.60 -11.18 -11.90
CA GLN A 77 -4.15 -11.04 -11.76
C GLN A 77 -3.54 -12.17 -10.91
N ALA A 78 -4.08 -12.42 -9.72
CA ALA A 78 -3.53 -13.36 -8.74
C ALA A 78 -4.57 -13.87 -7.73
N LYS A 79 -4.15 -14.78 -6.85
CA LYS A 79 -4.96 -15.34 -5.75
C LYS A 79 -4.34 -15.04 -4.37
N PRO A 80 -4.20 -13.76 -3.99
CA PRO A 80 -3.55 -13.41 -2.74
C PRO A 80 -4.48 -13.56 -1.54
N LEU A 81 -3.90 -13.44 -0.34
CA LEU A 81 -4.68 -13.18 0.87
C LEU A 81 -5.23 -11.75 0.84
N ILE A 82 -6.52 -11.59 1.09
CA ILE A 82 -7.19 -10.29 1.08
C ILE A 82 -7.89 -10.10 2.42
N VAL A 83 -7.61 -8.99 3.10
CA VAL A 83 -8.40 -8.52 4.22
C VAL A 83 -9.34 -7.43 3.71
N VAL A 84 -10.63 -7.70 3.70
CA VAL A 84 -11.63 -6.75 3.23
C VAL A 84 -12.48 -6.23 4.37
N VAL A 85 -12.80 -4.94 4.32
CA VAL A 85 -13.77 -4.30 5.21
C VAL A 85 -14.92 -3.80 4.35
N ARG A 86 -16.12 -4.35 4.56
CA ARG A 86 -17.34 -3.86 3.91
C ARG A 86 -17.91 -2.69 4.70
N VAL A 87 -18.19 -1.58 4.04
CA VAL A 87 -18.85 -0.41 4.62
C VAL A 87 -20.21 -0.16 3.97
N ALA A 88 -21.10 0.50 4.70
CA ALA A 88 -22.43 0.85 4.18
C ALA A 88 -22.32 1.98 3.16
N GLN A 89 -23.13 1.91 2.10
CA GLN A 89 -23.30 3.05 1.19
C GLN A 89 -24.02 4.19 1.93
N GLY A 90 -23.56 5.42 1.72
CA GLY A 90 -24.11 6.60 2.36
C GLY A 90 -25.50 6.97 1.84
N VAL A 91 -26.34 7.53 2.71
CA VAL A 91 -27.67 8.04 2.35
C VAL A 91 -27.66 9.56 2.42
N ALA A 92 -28.26 10.21 1.43
CA ALA A 92 -28.36 11.67 1.41
C ALA A 92 -29.28 12.18 2.54
N ARG A 93 -28.87 13.28 3.18
CA ARG A 93 -29.66 14.00 4.19
C ARG A 93 -29.91 15.43 3.71
N ALA A 94 -31.17 15.85 3.73
CA ALA A 94 -31.53 17.22 3.40
C ALA A 94 -31.03 18.20 4.46
N ALA A 95 -30.70 19.42 4.02
CA ALA A 95 -30.37 20.51 4.92
C ALA A 95 -31.57 20.83 5.81
N ILE A 96 -31.32 21.00 7.11
CA ILE A 96 -32.33 21.49 8.05
C ILE A 96 -32.05 22.98 8.24
N PRO A 97 -32.95 23.87 7.79
CA PRO A 97 -32.76 25.30 7.96
C PRO A 97 -32.70 25.67 9.44
N ALA A 98 -31.96 26.72 9.77
CA ALA A 98 -31.90 27.23 11.13
C ALA A 98 -33.31 27.64 11.61
N GLU A 99 -33.70 27.21 12.80
CA GLU A 99 -34.94 27.70 13.41
C GLU A 99 -34.66 29.03 14.13
N PRO A 100 -35.36 30.12 13.77
CA PRO A 100 -35.20 31.38 14.47
C PRO A 100 -35.59 31.23 15.94
N GLY A 101 -34.79 31.87 16.82
CA GLY A 101 -35.10 31.93 18.25
C GLY A 101 -36.40 32.69 18.49
N THR A 102 -37.11 32.34 19.57
CA THR A 102 -38.34 33.04 19.96
C THR A 102 -37.98 34.18 20.92
N PRO A 103 -38.42 35.43 20.68
CA PRO A 103 -38.14 36.53 21.59
C PRO A 103 -38.77 36.29 22.98
N ALA A 104 -38.17 36.86 24.02
CA ALA A 104 -38.70 36.77 25.37
C ALA A 104 -40.08 37.45 25.44
N ILE A 105 -41.04 36.82 26.11
CA ILE A 105 -42.34 37.41 26.38
C ILE A 105 -42.27 38.07 27.77
N PRO A 106 -42.41 39.40 27.86
CA PRO A 106 -42.36 40.11 29.14
C PRO A 106 -43.53 39.69 30.05
N ALA A 107 -43.31 39.76 31.37
CA ALA A 107 -44.35 39.47 32.36
C ALA A 107 -45.58 40.37 32.16
N SER A 108 -46.77 39.80 32.29
CA SER A 108 -48.06 40.51 32.16
C SER A 108 -48.99 40.03 33.26
N GLY A 109 -49.49 40.95 34.08
CA GLY A 109 -50.33 40.63 35.24
C GLY A 109 -49.61 39.77 36.28
N ASN A 110 -50.26 38.72 36.77
CA ASN A 110 -49.68 37.79 37.76
C ASN A 110 -48.83 36.67 37.13
N ASN A 111 -48.57 36.71 35.82
CA ASN A 111 -47.81 35.68 35.12
C ASN A 111 -46.34 36.08 34.98
N ALA A 112 -45.44 35.13 35.28
CA ALA A 112 -44.00 35.31 35.14
C ALA A 112 -43.58 35.48 33.66
N ALA A 113 -42.46 36.19 33.44
CA ALA A 113 -41.88 36.36 32.11
C ALA A 113 -41.42 35.01 31.54
N VAL A 114 -41.66 34.79 30.24
CA VAL A 114 -41.17 33.60 29.53
C VAL A 114 -39.86 33.98 28.84
N PRO A 115 -38.73 33.33 29.18
CA PRO A 115 -37.43 33.67 28.61
C PRO A 115 -37.36 33.38 27.11
N ALA A 116 -36.50 34.13 26.41
CA ALA A 116 -36.25 33.91 24.99
C ALA A 116 -35.70 32.50 24.75
N ARG A 117 -36.20 31.83 23.70
CA ARG A 117 -35.63 30.56 23.24
C ARG A 117 -34.48 30.88 22.28
N PRO A 118 -33.26 30.38 22.51
CA PRO A 118 -32.15 30.58 21.58
C PRO A 118 -32.48 29.98 20.21
N ALA A 119 -31.92 30.57 19.15
CA ALA A 119 -32.02 30.02 17.80
C ALA A 119 -31.34 28.64 17.75
N VAL A 120 -31.95 27.71 17.03
CA VAL A 120 -31.35 26.40 16.78
C VAL A 120 -30.55 26.52 15.48
N PRO A 121 -29.23 26.29 15.50
CA PRO A 121 -28.43 26.31 14.28
C PRO A 121 -28.97 25.31 13.26
N GLY A 122 -28.96 25.70 11.98
CA GLY A 122 -29.27 24.78 10.90
C GLY A 122 -28.21 23.69 10.78
N VAL A 123 -28.57 22.58 10.14
CA VAL A 123 -27.65 21.49 9.82
C VAL A 123 -27.54 21.43 8.30
N ASP A 124 -26.32 21.52 7.77
CA ASP A 124 -26.09 21.41 6.34
C ASP A 124 -26.54 20.04 5.80
N GLY A 125 -26.98 20.02 4.55
CA GLY A 125 -27.31 18.77 3.86
C GLY A 125 -26.04 17.98 3.54
N VAL A 126 -26.16 16.66 3.50
CA VAL A 126 -25.05 15.75 3.17
C VAL A 126 -25.46 14.90 1.99
N THR A 127 -24.62 14.81 0.96
CA THR A 127 -24.85 13.94 -0.20
C THR A 127 -24.56 12.48 0.14
N ALA A 128 -25.09 11.55 -0.67
CA ALA A 128 -24.82 10.13 -0.49
C ALA A 128 -23.33 9.79 -0.62
N GLU A 129 -22.60 10.48 -1.51
CA GLU A 129 -21.15 10.31 -1.68
C GLU A 129 -20.37 10.77 -0.45
N GLU A 130 -20.68 11.95 0.10
CA GLU A 130 -20.02 12.46 1.31
C GLU A 130 -20.25 11.57 2.54
N ALA A 131 -21.48 11.04 2.68
CA ALA A 131 -21.79 10.06 3.69
C ALA A 131 -21.02 8.74 3.47
N THR A 132 -20.88 8.31 2.21
CA THR A 132 -20.07 7.12 1.86
C THR A 132 -18.60 7.34 2.20
N ASN A 133 -18.03 8.50 1.87
CA ASN A 133 -16.65 8.84 2.21
C ASN A 133 -16.41 8.76 3.73
N SER A 134 -17.35 9.25 4.52
CA SER A 134 -17.28 9.18 5.99
C SER A 134 -17.30 7.72 6.48
N ASN A 135 -18.14 6.86 5.90
CA ASN A 135 -18.20 5.45 6.24
C ASN A 135 -16.91 4.71 5.83
N VAL A 136 -16.35 5.02 4.65
CA VAL A 136 -15.10 4.43 4.15
C VAL A 136 -13.91 4.82 5.03
N ILE A 137 -13.78 6.10 5.41
CA ILE A 137 -12.75 6.60 6.34
C ILE A 137 -12.89 5.93 7.71
N GLY A 138 -14.13 5.86 8.19
CA GLY A 138 -14.46 5.23 9.44
C GLY A 138 -13.98 5.98 10.68
N THR A 139 -14.40 5.46 11.82
CA THR A 139 -14.19 6.05 13.14
C THR A 139 -13.95 4.96 14.18
N THR A 140 -13.83 5.34 15.43
CA THR A 140 -13.95 4.43 16.56
C THR A 140 -15.38 4.53 17.07
N ASN A 141 -16.13 3.44 17.03
CA ASN A 141 -17.50 3.42 17.52
C ASN A 141 -17.55 3.50 19.07
N ALA A 142 -18.76 3.67 19.64
CA ALA A 142 -18.94 3.77 21.08
C ALA A 142 -18.46 2.53 21.87
N ALA A 143 -18.34 1.38 21.21
CA ALA A 143 -17.80 0.15 21.79
C ALA A 143 -16.26 0.03 21.64
N GLY A 144 -15.59 1.07 21.16
CA GLY A 144 -14.13 1.10 20.98
C GLY A 144 -13.64 0.34 19.75
N ARG A 145 -14.52 -0.12 18.86
CA ARG A 145 -14.12 -0.82 17.62
C ARG A 145 -13.85 0.17 16.50
N TYR A 146 -12.78 -0.08 15.76
CA TYR A 146 -12.49 0.64 14.53
C TYR A 146 -13.45 0.22 13.41
N THR A 147 -13.93 1.19 12.63
CA THR A 147 -14.80 1.01 11.47
C THR A 147 -14.10 1.49 10.19
N GLY A 148 -14.66 1.20 9.01
CA GLY A 148 -14.07 1.57 7.72
C GLY A 148 -12.62 1.12 7.55
N MET A 149 -11.79 1.93 6.89
CA MET A 149 -10.37 1.64 6.65
C MET A 149 -9.56 1.50 7.95
N LYS A 150 -9.95 2.16 9.04
CA LYS A 150 -9.26 2.01 10.33
C LYS A 150 -9.35 0.59 10.88
N ALA A 151 -10.37 -0.17 10.50
CA ALA A 151 -10.51 -1.57 10.87
C ALA A 151 -9.39 -2.46 10.29
N LEU A 152 -8.74 -2.06 9.19
CA LEU A 152 -7.59 -2.77 8.61
C LEU A 152 -6.40 -2.82 9.59
N LEU A 153 -6.30 -1.90 10.54
CA LEU A 153 -5.27 -1.91 11.60
C LEU A 153 -5.37 -3.13 12.51
N MET A 154 -6.56 -3.74 12.62
CA MET A 154 -6.80 -4.91 13.47
C MET A 154 -6.49 -6.24 12.78
N ALA A 155 -6.21 -6.23 11.48
CA ALA A 155 -6.04 -7.44 10.69
C ALA A 155 -4.95 -8.38 11.24
N GLU A 156 -3.81 -7.83 11.67
CA GLU A 156 -2.72 -8.61 12.22
C GLU A 156 -3.10 -9.27 13.55
N THR A 157 -3.79 -8.55 14.43
CA THR A 157 -4.27 -9.10 15.71
C THR A 157 -5.36 -10.16 15.52
N MET A 158 -6.25 -9.97 14.54
CA MET A 158 -7.38 -10.88 14.32
C MET A 158 -7.00 -12.14 13.55
N PHE A 159 -6.10 -12.01 12.57
CA PHE A 159 -5.83 -13.06 11.58
C PHE A 159 -4.35 -13.46 11.49
N GLY A 160 -3.46 -12.79 12.20
CA GLY A 160 -2.01 -13.01 12.09
C GLY A 160 -1.42 -12.55 10.75
N VAL A 161 -2.17 -11.78 9.95
CA VAL A 161 -1.71 -11.25 8.66
C VAL A 161 -1.86 -9.75 8.60
N LYS A 162 -0.82 -9.09 8.09
CA LYS A 162 -0.74 -7.63 8.01
C LYS A 162 -0.92 -7.16 6.57
N PRO A 163 -1.97 -6.39 6.24
CA PRO A 163 -2.16 -5.84 4.91
C PRO A 163 -1.01 -4.90 4.52
N ARG A 164 -0.36 -5.18 3.39
CA ARG A 164 0.79 -4.43 2.85
C ARG A 164 0.48 -3.67 1.56
N ILE A 165 -0.65 -4.00 0.95
CA ILE A 165 -1.08 -3.47 -0.34
C ILE A 165 -2.49 -2.93 -0.13
N LEU A 166 -2.69 -1.62 -0.18
CA LEU A 166 -3.96 -0.99 0.19
C LEU A 166 -4.63 -0.31 -1.00
N ALA A 167 -5.95 -0.44 -1.12
CA ALA A 167 -6.75 0.36 -2.03
C ALA A 167 -8.21 0.46 -1.57
N CYS A 168 -8.92 1.49 -2.05
CA CYS A 168 -10.36 1.62 -1.95
C CYS A 168 -10.97 1.79 -3.35
N PRO A 169 -10.93 0.77 -4.23
CA PRO A 169 -11.25 0.96 -5.65
C PRO A 169 -12.68 1.47 -5.86
N GLY A 170 -12.80 2.58 -6.61
CA GLY A 170 -14.10 3.22 -6.90
C GLY A 170 -14.68 4.03 -5.74
N LEU A 171 -13.93 4.21 -4.65
CA LEU A 171 -14.33 4.97 -3.45
C LEU A 171 -13.23 5.92 -2.97
N ASP A 172 -12.14 6.03 -3.72
CA ASP A 172 -10.89 6.70 -3.41
C ASP A 172 -10.93 8.20 -3.73
N THR A 173 -12.00 8.86 -3.29
CA THR A 173 -12.12 10.32 -3.27
C THR A 173 -10.94 10.95 -2.54
N GLN A 174 -10.62 12.23 -2.80
CA GLN A 174 -9.51 12.92 -2.14
C GLN A 174 -9.46 12.75 -0.60
N PRO A 175 -10.56 12.92 0.17
CA PRO A 175 -10.51 12.71 1.61
C PRO A 175 -10.26 11.23 2.00
N VAL A 176 -10.80 10.28 1.24
CA VAL A 176 -10.54 8.84 1.44
C VAL A 176 -9.09 8.52 1.16
N ALA A 177 -8.54 9.00 0.04
CA ALA A 177 -7.16 8.82 -0.34
C ALA A 177 -6.20 9.38 0.73
N ALA A 178 -6.44 10.59 1.24
CA ALA A 178 -5.63 11.20 2.29
C ALA A 178 -5.58 10.35 3.58
N GLU A 179 -6.72 9.83 4.03
CA GLU A 179 -6.78 8.96 5.21
C GLU A 179 -6.17 7.57 4.95
N LEU A 180 -6.32 7.04 3.73
CA LEU A 180 -5.71 5.77 3.33
C LEU A 180 -4.19 5.84 3.41
N VAL A 181 -3.58 6.96 3.01
CA VAL A 181 -2.13 7.18 3.16
C VAL A 181 -1.71 7.18 4.62
N GLY A 182 -2.48 7.82 5.51
CA GLY A 182 -2.21 7.79 6.95
C GLY A 182 -2.25 6.38 7.55
N ILE A 183 -3.14 5.52 7.04
CA ILE A 183 -3.18 4.09 7.43
C ILE A 183 -2.03 3.32 6.81
N ALA A 184 -1.66 3.59 5.56
CA ALA A 184 -0.52 2.97 4.90
C ALA A 184 0.77 3.18 5.70
N GLN A 185 0.98 4.38 6.25
CA GLN A 185 2.12 4.68 7.12
C GLN A 185 2.11 3.84 8.41
N LYS A 186 0.97 3.74 9.09
CA LYS A 186 0.82 2.95 10.32
C LYS A 186 1.05 1.46 10.07
N LEU A 187 0.55 0.95 8.95
CA LEU A 187 0.71 -0.44 8.55
C LEU A 187 2.05 -0.72 7.86
N ARG A 188 2.91 0.29 7.60
CA ARG A 188 4.08 0.11 6.73
C ARG A 188 3.69 -0.63 5.44
N ALA A 189 2.62 -0.12 4.83
CA ALA A 189 1.99 -0.63 3.62
C ALA A 189 2.12 0.40 2.50
N PHE A 190 1.70 0.01 1.30
CA PHE A 190 1.70 0.88 0.13
C PHE A 190 0.28 1.00 -0.43
N ALA A 191 -0.18 2.22 -0.66
CA ALA A 191 -1.51 2.55 -1.12
C ALA A 191 -1.53 2.92 -2.61
N TYR A 192 -2.48 2.35 -3.34
CA TYR A 192 -2.76 2.74 -4.73
C TYR A 192 -4.08 3.50 -4.76
N VAL A 193 -4.04 4.71 -5.30
CA VAL A 193 -5.19 5.60 -5.41
C VAL A 193 -5.34 6.07 -6.85
N SER A 194 -6.57 6.26 -7.30
CA SER A 194 -6.87 6.87 -8.59
C SER A 194 -6.75 8.38 -8.49
N ALA A 195 -6.49 9.03 -9.61
CA ALA A 195 -6.68 10.47 -9.71
C ALA A 195 -8.19 10.81 -9.75
N TRP A 196 -8.84 10.74 -8.59
CA TRP A 196 -10.29 10.79 -8.48
C TRP A 196 -10.90 12.03 -9.16
N GLY A 197 -11.88 11.80 -10.02
CA GLY A 197 -12.60 12.86 -10.73
C GLY A 197 -11.80 13.55 -11.84
N ALA A 198 -10.53 13.17 -12.08
CA ALA A 198 -9.72 13.75 -13.15
C ALA A 198 -10.18 13.24 -14.52
N LYS A 199 -10.58 14.17 -15.39
CA LYS A 199 -11.01 13.90 -16.77
C LYS A 199 -9.89 14.06 -17.79
N THR A 200 -8.83 14.79 -17.43
CA THR A 200 -7.67 15.04 -18.29
C THR A 200 -6.36 14.73 -17.56
N LYS A 201 -5.29 14.55 -18.33
CA LYS A 201 -3.94 14.31 -17.80
C LYS A 201 -3.44 15.47 -16.92
N GLU A 202 -3.80 16.71 -17.23
CA GLU A 202 -3.44 17.90 -16.44
C GLU A 202 -4.18 17.93 -15.10
N GLN A 203 -5.45 17.49 -15.08
CA GLN A 203 -6.21 17.34 -13.83
C GLN A 203 -5.62 16.23 -12.97
N ALA A 204 -5.19 15.11 -13.59
CA ALA A 204 -4.52 14.03 -12.87
C ALA A 204 -3.18 14.50 -12.25
N ALA A 205 -2.38 15.25 -13.01
CA ALA A 205 -1.15 15.86 -12.51
C ALA A 205 -1.41 16.85 -11.36
N THR A 206 -2.49 17.64 -11.47
CA THR A 206 -2.91 18.57 -10.40
C THR A 206 -3.34 17.79 -9.14
N TYR A 207 -4.10 16.71 -9.30
CA TYR A 207 -4.53 15.85 -8.20
C TYR A 207 -3.35 15.23 -7.45
N ARG A 208 -2.31 14.77 -8.17
CA ARG A 208 -1.05 14.28 -7.56
C ARG A 208 -0.40 15.33 -6.66
N GLY A 209 -0.58 16.62 -6.94
CA GLY A 209 -0.05 17.72 -6.12
C GLY A 209 -0.58 17.74 -4.68
N ASN A 210 -1.66 17.02 -4.38
CA ASN A 210 -2.22 16.91 -3.02
C ASN A 210 -1.44 15.96 -2.09
N PHE A 211 -0.50 15.16 -2.63
CA PHE A 211 0.23 14.14 -1.89
C PHE A 211 1.74 14.41 -1.89
N GLY A 212 2.41 14.17 -0.77
CA GLY A 212 3.87 14.23 -0.63
C GLY A 212 4.45 12.96 0.01
N GLN A 213 3.60 12.00 0.36
CA GLN A 213 3.98 10.83 1.12
C GLN A 213 4.54 9.75 0.19
N ARG A 214 5.55 9.02 0.67
CA ARG A 214 6.22 7.96 -0.10
C ARG A 214 5.42 6.67 -0.18
N GLU A 215 4.38 6.51 0.64
CA GLU A 215 3.53 5.31 0.74
C GLU A 215 2.37 5.28 -0.26
N VAL A 216 2.28 6.26 -1.18
CA VAL A 216 1.18 6.35 -2.14
C VAL A 216 1.67 6.44 -3.58
N MET A 217 0.89 5.82 -4.48
CA MET A 217 1.01 5.97 -5.92
C MET A 217 -0.35 6.34 -6.50
N VAL A 218 -0.36 7.41 -7.29
CA VAL A 218 -1.53 7.86 -8.05
C VAL A 218 -1.54 7.21 -9.42
N ILE A 219 -2.67 6.62 -9.81
CA ILE A 219 -2.87 5.95 -11.10
C ILE A 219 -3.98 6.64 -11.89
N TRP A 220 -3.74 6.88 -13.18
CA TRP A 220 -4.73 7.41 -14.11
C TRP A 220 -4.38 7.06 -15.58
N PRO A 221 -5.37 6.76 -16.45
CA PRO A 221 -6.80 6.60 -16.20
C PRO A 221 -7.16 5.20 -15.69
N ASP A 222 -8.46 4.94 -15.54
CA ASP A 222 -8.99 3.59 -15.39
C ASP A 222 -8.98 2.81 -16.71
N LEU A 223 -9.32 1.52 -16.64
CA LEU A 223 -9.36 0.63 -17.79
C LEU A 223 -10.79 0.18 -18.10
N ILE A 224 -10.96 -0.49 -19.22
CA ILE A 224 -12.22 -1.11 -19.64
C ILE A 224 -12.04 -2.62 -19.66
N ALA A 225 -13.02 -3.34 -19.12
CA ALA A 225 -13.09 -4.80 -19.12
C ALA A 225 -14.51 -5.25 -19.49
N TRP A 226 -14.67 -6.51 -19.91
CA TRP A 226 -16.00 -7.07 -20.13
C TRP A 226 -16.62 -7.50 -18.80
N ASP A 227 -17.78 -6.94 -18.44
CA ASP A 227 -18.55 -7.37 -17.27
C ASP A 227 -19.58 -8.41 -17.70
N THR A 228 -19.46 -9.62 -17.15
CA THR A 228 -20.35 -10.76 -17.43
C THR A 228 -21.72 -10.63 -16.76
N ASN A 229 -21.86 -9.79 -15.73
CA ASN A 229 -23.14 -9.54 -15.07
C ASN A 229 -24.03 -8.63 -15.94
N THR A 230 -23.44 -7.58 -16.51
CA THR A 230 -24.14 -6.62 -17.37
C THR A 230 -24.04 -6.93 -18.86
N ASN A 231 -23.18 -7.90 -19.24
CA ASN A 231 -22.86 -8.30 -20.61
C ASN A 231 -22.43 -7.12 -21.48
N LYS A 232 -21.61 -6.23 -20.93
CA LYS A 232 -21.14 -5.01 -21.59
C LYS A 232 -19.72 -4.65 -21.15
N PRO A 233 -18.98 -3.88 -21.96
CA PRO A 233 -17.77 -3.23 -21.49
C PRO A 233 -18.11 -2.27 -20.33
N ALA A 234 -17.38 -2.39 -19.23
CA ALA A 234 -17.53 -1.57 -18.04
C ALA A 234 -16.16 -1.06 -17.56
N VAL A 235 -16.19 0.01 -16.76
CA VAL A 235 -14.98 0.55 -16.14
C VAL A 235 -14.42 -0.47 -15.15
N ARG A 236 -13.12 -0.73 -15.27
CA ARG A 236 -12.33 -1.56 -14.38
C ARG A 236 -11.29 -0.67 -13.71
N TRP A 237 -11.41 -0.49 -12.40
CA TRP A 237 -10.56 0.41 -11.65
C TRP A 237 -9.09 -0.01 -11.73
N ALA A 238 -8.23 0.92 -12.13
CA ALA A 238 -6.80 0.67 -12.24
C ALA A 238 -6.19 0.34 -10.87
N THR A 239 -6.75 0.89 -9.79
CA THR A 239 -6.33 0.59 -8.41
C THR A 239 -6.59 -0.86 -8.02
N ALA A 240 -7.72 -1.45 -8.40
CA ALA A 240 -8.04 -2.85 -8.15
C ALA A 240 -7.07 -3.80 -8.90
N LEU A 241 -6.78 -3.48 -10.16
CA LEU A 241 -5.81 -4.22 -10.97
C LEU A 241 -4.39 -4.07 -10.42
N ALA A 242 -4.02 -2.86 -9.97
CA ALA A 242 -2.70 -2.59 -9.40
C ALA A 242 -2.45 -3.37 -8.12
N VAL A 243 -3.42 -3.48 -7.20
CA VAL A 243 -3.24 -4.27 -5.98
C VAL A 243 -3.12 -5.78 -6.27
N GLY A 244 -3.91 -6.29 -7.21
CA GLY A 244 -3.82 -7.70 -7.63
C GLY A 244 -2.48 -7.99 -8.31
N LEU A 245 -2.04 -7.10 -9.20
CA LEU A 245 -0.74 -7.21 -9.87
C LEU A 245 0.43 -7.08 -8.90
N ARG A 246 0.31 -6.21 -7.90
CA ARG A 246 1.33 -6.03 -6.86
C ARG A 246 1.52 -7.30 -6.06
N ALA A 247 0.41 -7.93 -5.66
CA ALA A 247 0.45 -9.18 -4.93
C ALA A 247 1.06 -10.32 -5.77
N LYS A 248 0.69 -10.39 -7.06
CA LYS A 248 1.30 -11.32 -8.03
C LYS A 248 2.83 -11.16 -8.09
N LEU A 249 3.29 -9.93 -8.28
CA LEU A 249 4.72 -9.64 -8.41
C LEU A 249 5.47 -9.98 -7.13
N ASP A 250 4.89 -9.73 -5.97
CA ASP A 250 5.49 -10.07 -4.69
C ASP A 250 5.68 -11.58 -4.50
N GLU A 251 4.76 -12.39 -5.01
CA GLU A 251 4.84 -13.85 -4.96
C GLU A 251 5.81 -14.43 -6.01
N GLU A 252 5.77 -13.91 -7.25
CA GLU A 252 6.52 -14.49 -8.37
C GLU A 252 7.95 -13.97 -8.49
N GLN A 253 8.18 -12.68 -8.21
CA GLN A 253 9.46 -12.00 -8.40
C GLN A 253 9.99 -11.39 -7.10
N GLY A 254 9.11 -10.90 -6.23
CA GLY A 254 9.43 -10.20 -5.00
C GLY A 254 9.09 -8.70 -5.02
N TRP A 255 9.10 -8.09 -3.84
CA TRP A 255 8.76 -6.67 -3.64
C TRP A 255 9.73 -5.69 -4.32
N HIS A 256 10.92 -6.16 -4.71
CA HIS A 256 11.95 -5.34 -5.34
C HIS A 256 11.61 -4.98 -6.80
N LYS A 257 10.73 -5.75 -7.46
CA LYS A 257 10.19 -5.43 -8.80
C LYS A 257 9.05 -4.42 -8.68
N THR A 258 9.05 -3.35 -9.47
CA THR A 258 7.95 -2.34 -9.54
C THR A 258 6.77 -2.81 -10.38
N LEU A 259 5.60 -2.18 -10.26
CA LEU A 259 4.43 -2.47 -11.11
C LEU A 259 4.65 -2.16 -12.60
N SER A 260 5.59 -1.28 -12.92
CA SER A 260 5.83 -0.82 -14.29
C SER A 260 6.21 -1.95 -15.25
N ASN A 261 5.72 -1.82 -16.49
CA ASN A 261 5.95 -2.71 -17.63
C ASN A 261 5.46 -4.16 -17.41
N VAL A 262 4.40 -4.35 -16.62
CA VAL A 262 3.78 -5.66 -16.40
C VAL A 262 2.43 -5.70 -17.09
N ALA A 263 2.14 -6.80 -17.80
CA ALA A 263 0.91 -6.98 -18.54
C ALA A 263 -0.28 -7.21 -17.59
N LEU A 264 -1.41 -6.59 -17.94
CA LEU A 264 -2.68 -6.71 -17.23
C LEU A 264 -3.57 -7.76 -17.89
N ASN A 265 -4.12 -8.66 -17.08
CA ASN A 265 -5.16 -9.60 -17.49
C ASN A 265 -6.56 -8.96 -17.37
N GLY A 266 -7.54 -9.47 -18.12
CA GLY A 266 -8.95 -9.06 -17.99
C GLY A 266 -9.30 -7.71 -18.64
N VAL A 267 -8.33 -7.03 -19.26
CA VAL A 267 -8.50 -5.68 -19.81
C VAL A 267 -8.72 -5.72 -21.34
N THR A 268 -9.67 -4.93 -21.82
CA THR A 268 -10.01 -4.79 -23.24
C THR A 268 -9.77 -3.38 -23.79
N GLY A 269 -9.65 -2.37 -22.92
CA GLY A 269 -9.46 -0.97 -23.33
C GLY A 269 -8.93 -0.06 -22.23
N LEU A 270 -8.63 1.19 -22.59
CA LEU A 270 -8.42 2.29 -21.66
C LEU A 270 -9.72 3.10 -21.53
N GLU A 271 -10.03 3.61 -20.34
CA GLU A 271 -11.20 4.49 -20.13
C GLU A 271 -10.97 5.88 -20.74
N ARG A 272 -9.72 6.33 -20.81
CA ARG A 272 -9.27 7.53 -21.53
C ARG A 272 -8.11 7.19 -22.45
N ASP A 273 -8.04 7.90 -23.57
CA ASP A 273 -6.91 7.78 -24.47
C ASP A 273 -5.65 8.34 -23.81
N VAL A 274 -4.58 7.55 -23.83
CA VAL A 274 -3.23 7.93 -23.39
C VAL A 274 -2.28 7.60 -24.54
N PHE A 275 -1.78 8.64 -25.21
CA PHE A 275 -0.75 8.46 -26.22
C PHE A 275 0.56 8.04 -25.55
N TRP A 276 1.19 7.01 -26.12
CA TRP A 276 2.49 6.48 -25.69
C TRP A 276 3.28 6.03 -26.91
N ASP A 277 4.58 6.33 -26.89
CA ASP A 277 5.58 5.87 -27.82
C ASP A 277 6.83 5.46 -27.01
N LEU A 278 7.59 4.49 -27.52
CA LEU A 278 8.75 3.95 -26.83
C LEU A 278 9.97 4.88 -26.89
N GLN A 279 10.12 5.64 -27.97
CA GLN A 279 11.30 6.46 -28.24
C GLN A 279 11.04 7.94 -28.01
N ASP A 280 9.80 8.41 -28.25
CA ASP A 280 9.43 9.80 -28.06
C ASP A 280 9.01 10.08 -26.61
N PRO A 281 9.75 10.92 -25.85
CA PRO A 281 9.36 11.31 -24.50
C PRO A 281 8.16 12.28 -24.49
N ALA A 282 7.83 12.93 -25.61
CA ALA A 282 6.74 13.91 -25.71
C ALA A 282 5.36 13.23 -25.86
N THR A 283 5.06 12.30 -24.96
CA THR A 283 3.82 11.52 -24.92
C THR A 283 2.95 11.89 -23.73
N ASP A 284 1.66 11.51 -23.75
CA ASP A 284 0.76 11.73 -22.60
C ASP A 284 1.28 10.96 -21.37
N ALA A 285 1.71 9.72 -21.60
CA ALA A 285 2.33 8.89 -20.58
C ALA A 285 3.67 9.46 -20.07
N GLY A 286 4.47 10.08 -20.95
CA GLY A 286 5.69 10.79 -20.58
C GLY A 286 5.41 12.00 -19.69
N TYR A 287 4.39 12.81 -20.07
CA TYR A 287 3.93 13.94 -19.26
C TYR A 287 3.45 13.48 -17.87
N LEU A 288 2.58 12.48 -17.80
CA LEU A 288 2.05 11.94 -16.53
C LEU A 288 3.17 11.42 -15.63
N ASN A 289 4.09 10.62 -16.17
CA ASN A 289 5.22 10.09 -15.40
C ASN A 289 6.21 11.19 -14.94
N SER A 290 6.39 12.25 -15.74
CA SER A 290 7.18 13.43 -15.31
C SER A 290 6.54 14.18 -14.13
N LYS A 291 5.25 13.94 -13.89
CA LYS A 291 4.46 14.43 -12.75
C LYS A 291 4.14 13.31 -11.76
N GLU A 292 4.84 12.17 -11.83
CA GLU A 292 4.71 11.04 -10.90
C GLU A 292 3.29 10.47 -10.82
N VAL A 293 2.54 10.58 -11.93
CA VAL A 293 1.28 9.88 -12.14
C VAL A 293 1.56 8.65 -12.97
N THR A 294 1.30 7.47 -12.40
CA THR A 294 1.42 6.20 -13.11
C THR A 294 0.23 6.03 -14.05
N CYS A 295 0.47 5.55 -15.26
CA CYS A 295 -0.58 5.41 -16.26
C CYS A 295 -0.58 4.04 -16.93
N PRO A 296 -1.75 3.44 -17.19
CA PRO A 296 -1.82 2.30 -18.08
C PRO A 296 -1.56 2.71 -19.53
N ILE A 297 -0.83 1.89 -20.28
CA ILE A 297 -0.53 2.06 -21.71
C ILE A 297 -0.90 0.78 -22.49
N ARG A 298 -0.90 0.89 -23.82
CA ARG A 298 -1.00 -0.27 -24.71
C ARG A 298 0.30 -0.48 -25.49
N SER A 299 1.06 -1.49 -25.09
CA SER A 299 2.27 -1.95 -25.77
C SER A 299 2.42 -3.45 -25.58
N GLN A 300 2.25 -4.22 -26.66
CA GLN A 300 2.19 -5.70 -26.60
C GLN A 300 1.20 -6.20 -25.53
N GLY A 301 -0.01 -5.62 -25.54
CA GLY A 301 -1.01 -5.79 -24.47
C GLY A 301 -1.16 -4.53 -23.62
N PHE A 302 -2.10 -4.54 -22.67
CA PHE A 302 -2.25 -3.46 -21.69
C PHE A 302 -1.24 -3.64 -20.56
N ARG A 303 -0.59 -2.56 -20.15
CA ARG A 303 0.46 -2.58 -19.12
C ARG A 303 0.35 -1.37 -18.21
N ILE A 304 0.76 -1.51 -16.96
CA ILE A 304 1.02 -0.36 -16.10
C ILE A 304 2.35 0.27 -16.49
N TRP A 305 2.40 1.59 -16.61
CA TRP A 305 3.58 2.36 -17.01
C TRP A 305 3.82 3.52 -16.04
N GLY A 306 4.81 3.32 -15.18
CA GLY A 306 5.14 4.21 -14.08
C GLY A 306 5.59 3.42 -12.87
N SER A 307 6.62 3.93 -12.18
CA SER A 307 7.18 3.28 -10.99
C SER A 307 7.43 4.22 -9.83
N ARG A 308 7.07 5.50 -9.99
CA ARG A 308 7.30 6.54 -9.00
C ARG A 308 6.19 6.58 -7.95
N SER A 309 6.58 6.87 -6.72
CA SER A 309 5.67 7.22 -5.63
C SER A 309 5.38 8.73 -5.65
N CYS A 310 4.51 9.21 -4.77
CA CYS A 310 4.31 10.65 -4.57
C CYS A 310 5.27 11.27 -3.54
N SER A 311 6.36 10.59 -3.20
CA SER A 311 7.37 11.05 -2.21
C SER A 311 7.91 12.44 -2.57
N ASP A 312 7.96 13.33 -1.59
CA ASP A 312 8.72 14.58 -1.67
C ASP A 312 10.22 14.37 -1.41
N GLU A 313 10.59 13.25 -0.79
CA GLU A 313 11.96 12.83 -0.54
C GLU A 313 12.53 12.03 -1.72
N PRO A 314 13.59 12.51 -2.41
CA PRO A 314 14.15 11.83 -3.59
C PRO A 314 14.67 10.41 -3.32
N LEU A 315 15.10 10.11 -2.10
CA LEU A 315 15.56 8.76 -1.74
C LEU A 315 14.45 7.71 -1.74
N PHE A 316 13.18 8.12 -1.76
CA PHE A 316 12.02 7.22 -1.83
C PHE A 316 11.17 7.46 -3.09
N ALA A 317 11.78 7.99 -4.15
CA ALA A 317 11.10 8.31 -5.39
C ALA A 317 10.39 7.11 -6.06
N PHE A 318 10.87 5.87 -5.83
CA PHE A 318 10.28 4.68 -6.44
C PHE A 318 9.45 3.86 -5.45
N GLU A 319 8.39 3.24 -5.96
CA GLU A 319 7.52 2.31 -5.23
C GLU A 319 8.31 1.25 -4.45
N ASN A 320 9.24 0.57 -5.14
CA ASN A 320 10.01 -0.52 -4.56
C ASN A 320 11.00 -0.05 -3.48
N TYR A 321 11.40 1.23 -3.48
CA TYR A 321 12.28 1.78 -2.45
C TYR A 321 11.54 1.91 -1.13
N THR A 322 10.34 2.51 -1.16
CA THR A 322 9.46 2.57 0.01
C THR A 322 9.14 1.17 0.52
N ARG A 323 8.73 0.25 -0.37
CA ARG A 323 8.42 -1.14 0.01
C ARG A 323 9.63 -1.85 0.63
N THR A 324 10.83 -1.69 0.06
CA THR A 324 12.06 -2.28 0.61
C THR A 324 12.32 -1.78 2.03
N SER A 325 12.19 -0.48 2.28
CA SER A 325 12.35 0.11 3.61
C SER A 325 11.36 -0.49 4.63
N GLN A 326 10.09 -0.60 4.24
CA GLN A 326 9.02 -1.16 5.07
C GLN A 326 9.26 -2.63 5.39
N VAL A 327 9.61 -3.43 4.39
CA VAL A 327 9.88 -4.87 4.54
C VAL A 327 11.08 -5.12 5.44
N LEU A 328 12.18 -4.38 5.27
CA LEU A 328 13.37 -4.52 6.12
C LEU A 328 13.07 -4.15 7.58
N ALA A 329 12.33 -3.06 7.80
CA ALA A 329 11.97 -2.62 9.15
C ALA A 329 11.17 -3.68 9.91
N ASP A 330 10.20 -4.32 9.26
CA ASP A 330 9.39 -5.38 9.88
C ASP A 330 10.15 -6.71 9.98
N LEU A 331 10.89 -7.10 8.94
CA LEU A 331 11.75 -8.27 8.94
C LEU A 331 12.68 -8.29 10.15
N PHE A 332 13.42 -7.20 10.38
CA PHE A 332 14.35 -7.14 11.50
C PHE A 332 13.63 -7.04 12.84
N ALA A 333 12.59 -6.22 12.96
CA ALA A 333 11.82 -6.10 14.20
C ALA A 333 11.23 -7.45 14.65
N GLU A 334 10.55 -8.16 13.74
CA GLU A 334 9.95 -9.47 14.03
C GLU A 334 11.02 -10.53 14.33
N SER A 335 12.14 -10.52 13.60
CA SER A 335 13.21 -11.50 13.79
C SER A 335 13.98 -11.34 15.10
N LEU A 336 13.91 -10.17 15.75
CA LEU A 336 14.64 -9.85 16.97
C LEU A 336 13.79 -9.99 18.25
N LEU A 337 12.52 -10.39 18.13
CA LEU A 337 11.63 -10.56 19.29
C LEU A 337 12.21 -11.52 20.35
N TRP A 338 12.96 -12.55 19.94
CA TRP A 338 13.61 -13.49 20.85
C TRP A 338 14.68 -12.84 21.75
N ALA A 339 15.26 -11.72 21.33
CA ALA A 339 16.34 -11.04 22.05
C ALA A 339 15.81 -10.08 23.12
N ILE A 340 14.53 -9.72 23.04
CA ILE A 340 13.87 -8.86 24.02
C ILE A 340 13.87 -9.55 25.40
N ASP A 341 14.12 -8.75 26.44
CA ASP A 341 14.23 -9.16 27.85
C ASP A 341 15.36 -10.17 28.19
N LYS A 342 16.26 -10.47 27.24
CA LYS A 342 17.46 -11.24 27.54
C LYS A 342 18.54 -10.38 28.21
N PRO A 343 19.42 -10.99 29.03
CA PRO A 343 20.56 -10.26 29.62
C PRO A 343 21.43 -9.63 28.53
N MET A 344 21.57 -8.31 28.57
CA MET A 344 22.35 -7.54 27.60
C MET A 344 23.85 -7.74 27.82
N THR A 345 24.37 -8.83 27.26
CA THR A 345 25.79 -9.15 27.25
C THR A 345 26.41 -8.77 25.90
N PRO A 346 27.73 -8.52 25.83
CA PRO A 346 28.40 -8.27 24.54
C PRO A 346 28.21 -9.41 23.53
N MET A 347 28.04 -10.65 23.98
CA MET A 347 27.75 -11.77 23.08
C MET A 347 26.35 -11.69 22.47
N LEU A 348 25.33 -11.32 23.25
CA LEU A 348 23.98 -11.11 22.71
C LEU A 348 23.99 -10.05 21.59
N VAL A 349 24.71 -8.95 21.79
CA VAL A 349 24.84 -7.89 20.78
C VAL A 349 25.52 -8.39 19.51
N LYS A 350 26.60 -9.18 19.63
CA LYS A 350 27.28 -9.80 18.48
C LYS A 350 26.36 -10.77 17.75
N ASP A 351 25.61 -11.61 18.47
CA ASP A 351 24.68 -12.57 17.87
C ASP A 351 23.56 -11.87 17.07
N ILE A 352 23.05 -10.74 17.59
CA ILE A 352 22.08 -9.89 16.89
C ILE A 352 22.67 -9.37 15.59
N ILE A 353 23.86 -8.77 15.64
CA ILE A 353 24.53 -8.18 14.47
C ILE A 353 24.84 -9.25 13.41
N GLU A 354 25.34 -10.41 13.82
CA GLU A 354 25.62 -11.52 12.90
C GLU A 354 24.34 -12.09 12.29
N GLY A 355 23.23 -12.16 13.05
CA GLY A 355 21.92 -12.55 12.53
C GLY A 355 21.41 -11.59 11.45
N ILE A 356 21.46 -10.28 11.71
CA ILE A 356 21.06 -9.25 10.75
C ILE A 356 21.95 -9.32 9.49
N ASN A 357 23.27 -9.38 9.66
CA ASN A 357 24.21 -9.45 8.54
C ASN A 357 24.11 -10.75 7.73
N ALA A 358 23.78 -11.88 8.37
CA ALA A 358 23.47 -13.12 7.68
C ALA A 358 22.24 -12.95 6.77
N LYS A 359 21.19 -12.27 7.25
CA LYS A 359 20.00 -12.01 6.44
C LYS A 359 20.28 -11.02 5.31
N PHE A 360 21.10 -9.99 5.52
CA PHE A 360 21.53 -9.11 4.43
C PHE A 360 22.27 -9.88 3.33
N ARG A 361 23.21 -10.76 3.71
CA ARG A 361 23.90 -11.63 2.73
C ARG A 361 22.93 -12.48 1.90
N GLU A 362 21.91 -13.04 2.54
CA GLU A 362 20.84 -13.79 1.85
C GLU A 362 20.09 -12.90 0.85
N LEU A 363 19.59 -11.73 1.29
CA LEU A 363 18.83 -10.81 0.44
C LEU A 363 19.65 -10.28 -0.74
N ILE A 364 20.94 -10.02 -0.53
CA ILE A 364 21.87 -9.58 -1.60
C ILE A 364 22.10 -10.71 -2.60
N ALA A 365 22.38 -11.93 -2.11
CA ALA A 365 22.59 -13.09 -2.98
C ALA A 365 21.34 -13.43 -3.81
N SER A 366 20.15 -13.18 -3.27
CA SER A 366 18.88 -13.34 -3.96
C SER A 366 18.47 -12.12 -4.81
N GLY A 367 19.28 -11.06 -4.87
CA GLY A 367 19.03 -9.88 -5.71
C GLY A 367 17.94 -8.93 -5.20
N TYR A 368 17.49 -9.06 -3.95
CA TYR A 368 16.52 -8.12 -3.35
C TYR A 368 17.17 -6.78 -2.96
N LEU A 369 18.47 -6.78 -2.73
CA LEU A 369 19.28 -5.62 -2.34
C LEU A 369 20.60 -5.61 -3.10
N LEU A 370 21.16 -4.43 -3.34
CA LEU A 370 22.54 -4.29 -3.84
C LEU A 370 23.58 -4.38 -2.71
N GLY A 371 23.18 -4.00 -1.49
CA GLY A 371 24.04 -3.98 -0.32
C GLY A 371 23.26 -3.74 0.97
N GLY A 372 23.89 -4.01 2.09
CA GLY A 372 23.39 -3.70 3.42
C GLY A 372 24.23 -4.36 4.51
N LYS A 373 24.42 -3.65 5.62
CA LYS A 373 25.24 -4.09 6.74
C LYS A 373 24.75 -3.46 8.03
N ALA A 374 24.77 -4.24 9.11
CA ALA A 374 24.55 -3.77 10.47
C ALA A 374 25.86 -3.73 11.27
N TRP A 375 25.98 -2.76 12.18
CA TRP A 375 27.12 -2.59 13.07
C TRP A 375 26.71 -2.00 14.43
N TYR A 376 27.62 -2.12 15.39
CA TYR A 376 27.49 -1.47 16.70
C TYR A 376 28.24 -0.14 16.68
N ASP A 377 27.54 0.96 16.96
CA ASP A 377 28.16 2.27 17.15
C ASP A 377 28.34 2.56 18.65
N PRO A 378 29.59 2.67 19.15
CA PRO A 378 29.86 2.99 20.55
C PRO A 378 29.51 4.44 20.94
N THR A 379 29.34 5.34 19.96
CA THR A 379 29.04 6.76 20.22
C THR A 379 27.60 6.97 20.68
N ILE A 380 26.65 6.19 20.15
CA ILE A 380 25.23 6.23 20.53
C ILE A 380 24.93 5.30 21.72
N ASN A 381 25.71 4.23 21.88
CA ASN A 381 25.57 3.26 22.97
C ASN A 381 26.51 3.59 24.14
N THR A 382 26.25 4.73 24.78
CA THR A 382 26.96 5.18 25.99
C THR A 382 26.72 4.27 27.20
N GLU A 383 27.55 4.38 28.24
CA GLU A 383 27.33 3.64 29.50
C GLU A 383 25.94 3.94 30.11
N ALA A 384 25.49 5.19 30.06
CA ALA A 384 24.20 5.61 30.60
C ALA A 384 23.01 4.96 29.84
N THR A 385 23.08 4.90 28.51
CA THR A 385 22.02 4.28 27.68
C THR A 385 21.97 2.77 27.91
N LEU A 386 23.12 2.10 27.94
CA LEU A 386 23.21 0.67 28.23
C LEU A 386 22.74 0.34 29.66
N LYS A 387 23.10 1.16 30.65
CA LYS A 387 22.60 1.00 32.04
C LYS A 387 21.08 1.15 32.14
N SER A 388 20.47 1.94 31.25
CA SER A 388 19.01 2.06 31.14
C SER A 388 18.33 0.91 30.37
N GLY A 389 19.10 -0.11 29.94
CA GLY A 389 18.59 -1.25 29.19
C GLY A 389 18.32 -0.96 27.71
N LYS A 390 18.88 0.12 27.16
CA LYS A 390 18.68 0.53 25.76
C LYS A 390 19.89 0.18 24.90
N LEU A 391 19.63 -0.52 23.80
CA LEU A 391 20.61 -0.86 22.78
C LEU A 391 20.14 -0.29 21.43
N ALA A 392 21.04 0.37 20.72
CA ALA A 392 20.84 0.79 19.34
C ALA A 392 21.81 0.03 18.42
N ILE A 393 21.30 -0.49 17.31
CA ILE A 393 22.07 -1.13 16.25
C ILE A 393 21.81 -0.35 14.97
N ASP A 394 22.87 0.18 14.37
CA ASP A 394 22.79 0.85 13.08
C ASP A 394 22.83 -0.17 11.95
N TYR A 395 22.12 0.13 10.88
CA TYR A 395 22.24 -0.59 9.63
C TYR A 395 22.01 0.32 8.43
N ASP A 396 22.72 0.01 7.34
CA ASP A 396 22.50 0.60 6.03
C ASP A 396 21.94 -0.44 5.05
N TYR A 397 21.38 0.03 3.94
CA TYR A 397 20.94 -0.82 2.84
C TYR A 397 20.85 0.00 1.54
N THR A 398 21.01 -0.70 0.42
CA THR A 398 20.81 -0.12 -0.92
C THR A 398 19.73 -0.93 -1.66
N PRO A 399 18.53 -0.36 -1.87
CA PRO A 399 17.49 -1.02 -2.65
C PRO A 399 17.90 -1.13 -4.13
N VAL A 400 17.28 -2.05 -4.88
CA VAL A 400 17.57 -2.24 -6.30
C VAL A 400 16.85 -1.17 -7.14
N PRO A 401 17.57 -0.31 -7.89
CA PRO A 401 16.95 0.70 -8.76
C PRO A 401 16.15 0.05 -9.89
N PRO A 402 14.91 0.49 -10.17
CA PRO A 402 14.27 0.16 -11.43
C PRO A 402 15.00 0.87 -12.57
N LEU A 403 15.20 0.19 -13.70
CA LEU A 403 15.74 0.79 -14.91
C LEU A 403 14.64 1.63 -15.61
N GLU A 404 14.37 2.82 -15.08
CA GLU A 404 13.30 3.70 -15.56
C GLU A 404 13.59 4.31 -16.94
N ASN A 405 14.86 4.62 -17.24
CA ASN A 405 15.26 5.22 -18.52
C ASN A 405 16.61 4.67 -19.00
N LEU A 406 16.62 4.05 -20.18
CA LEU A 406 17.81 3.52 -20.84
C LEU A 406 18.18 4.38 -22.06
N THR A 407 19.32 5.06 -22.01
CA THR A 407 19.81 5.85 -23.14
C THR A 407 20.84 5.08 -23.96
N LEU A 408 20.50 4.77 -25.22
CA LEU A 408 21.43 4.22 -26.19
C LEU A 408 22.13 5.35 -26.96
N ARG A 409 23.46 5.42 -26.89
CA ARG A 409 24.25 6.43 -27.60
C ARG A 409 24.76 5.87 -28.92
N GLN A 410 23.96 6.00 -29.97
CA GLN A 410 24.34 5.58 -31.32
C GLN A 410 25.43 6.49 -31.90
N ARG A 411 26.40 5.91 -32.61
CA ARG A 411 27.46 6.61 -33.31
C ARG A 411 27.67 5.97 -34.69
N ILE A 412 27.73 6.78 -35.73
CA ILE A 412 28.26 6.34 -37.03
C ILE A 412 29.79 6.37 -36.95
N THR A 413 30.49 5.37 -37.50
CA THR A 413 31.95 5.30 -37.45
C THR A 413 32.55 4.63 -38.68
N ASP A 414 33.61 5.24 -39.23
CA ASP A 414 34.37 4.70 -40.35
C ASP A 414 35.53 3.79 -39.89
N ARG A 415 35.70 3.58 -38.58
CA ARG A 415 36.78 2.74 -38.02
C ARG A 415 36.80 1.33 -38.61
N TYR A 416 35.63 0.80 -38.94
CA TYR A 416 35.49 -0.54 -39.53
C TYR A 416 35.79 -0.60 -41.02
N LEU A 417 35.87 0.57 -41.68
CA LEU A 417 36.25 0.71 -43.08
C LEU A 417 37.78 0.81 -43.26
N ALA A 418 38.53 1.11 -42.21
CA ALA A 418 39.99 1.25 -42.28
C ALA A 418 40.68 -0.04 -42.77
N ASP A 419 40.21 -1.20 -42.32
CA ASP A 419 40.73 -2.51 -42.73
C ASP A 419 39.91 -3.16 -43.85
N PHE A 420 39.03 -2.39 -44.52
CA PHE A 420 38.10 -2.95 -45.51
C PHE A 420 38.84 -3.68 -46.64
N ALA A 421 39.90 -3.08 -47.18
CA ALA A 421 40.74 -3.71 -48.21
C ALA A 421 41.50 -4.93 -47.67
N ALA A 422 41.98 -4.88 -46.42
CA ALA A 422 42.66 -6.01 -45.79
C ALA A 422 41.73 -7.20 -45.55
N LYS A 423 40.44 -6.95 -45.24
CA LYS A 423 39.41 -7.99 -45.05
C LYS A 423 38.91 -8.63 -46.36
N ILE A 424 39.07 -7.97 -47.50
CA ILE A 424 38.75 -8.56 -48.81
C ILE A 424 39.83 -9.57 -49.23
N ASN A 425 41.09 -9.30 -48.85
CA ASN A 425 42.26 -10.05 -49.30
C ASN A 425 42.70 -11.17 -48.32
N ALA A 426 42.00 -11.33 -47.20
CA ALA A 426 42.19 -12.41 -46.22
C ALA A 426 41.15 -13.51 -46.43
#